data_AF-A0A1M8A9H1-F1
#
_entry.id   AF-A0A1M8A9H1-F1
#
_cell.length_a   1.000
_cell.length_b   1.000
_cell.length_c   1.000
_cell.angle_alpha   90.00
_cell.angle_beta   90.00
_cell.angle_gamma   90.00
#
_symmetry.space_group_name_H-M   'P 1'
#
loop_
_entity.id
_entity.type
_entity.pdbx_description
1 polymer ?
#
loop_
_entity_poly.entity_id
_entity_poly.type
_entity_poly.pdbx_seq_one_letter_code
_entity_poly.pdbx_strand_id
1 'polypeptide(L)'
;MLPFVPRSVAGTKRSHPRGAPVPVPHVEWRASSPEDVRPMAARLLNELSPWWMDRLDTPLAHALQARLGEPVHLAQIANDAHMQAIGCASLADLCAAVPWLFALRWLQPGPDTMQAIWTQAGPYAVLFLEHVVSQAADALQVALVVQSLARAVNDRLDPVIYAVIPPYADEEPRRPPAVVRTRDALVVVDPATAETLLAHFPWDRAGFEWPARQWASLGADESVRCISKARYDALRREYVAWHKELVAQNTGAAKAAAAEAREAGQAKNSAYPQHTIVCLVRGPDETAPQIKARLAGLGAKAVDYVDVTRYKPTAYVRCATAKAAQALAEALGTGAYVLRGTEQADYWRAVPLRVQNSARRRSEQSQCT
;
A
#
# COMPACT_ATOMS: atom_id res chain seq x y z
N MET A 1 -34.95 -63.34 -48.40
CA MET A 1 -35.80 -63.42 -49.62
C MET A 1 -37.20 -63.09 -49.16
N LEU A 2 -37.82 -61.97 -49.50
CA LEU A 2 -38.23 -61.53 -50.84
C LEU A 2 -38.81 -60.08 -50.68
N PRO A 3 -39.27 -59.38 -51.74
CA PRO A 3 -38.74 -58.09 -52.12
C PRO A 3 -39.80 -56.98 -52.20
N PHE A 4 -39.40 -55.89 -52.86
CA PHE A 4 -40.20 -55.02 -53.71
C PHE A 4 -40.75 -53.71 -53.10
N VAL A 5 -40.32 -52.62 -53.73
CA VAL A 5 -40.68 -51.22 -53.53
C VAL A 5 -41.79 -50.84 -54.51
N PRO A 6 -42.66 -49.87 -54.17
CA PRO A 6 -43.01 -48.87 -55.17
C PRO A 6 -42.73 -47.43 -54.72
N ARG A 7 -42.18 -46.65 -55.66
CA ARG A 7 -41.93 -45.20 -55.61
C ARG A 7 -43.23 -44.43 -55.85
N SER A 8 -43.43 -43.33 -55.08
CA SER A 8 -44.20 -42.09 -55.38
C SER A 8 -45.68 -42.28 -55.79
N VAL A 9 -46.69 -41.51 -55.39
CA VAL A 9 -46.89 -40.06 -55.55
C VAL A 9 -48.06 -39.65 -54.64
N ALA A 10 -48.09 -38.35 -54.32
CA ALA A 10 -49.28 -37.54 -54.04
C ALA A 10 -49.68 -37.29 -52.58
N GLY A 11 -49.35 -36.06 -52.14
CA GLY A 11 -50.38 -35.17 -51.60
C GLY A 11 -50.86 -35.45 -50.18
N THR A 12 -50.18 -34.84 -49.20
CA THR A 12 -50.75 -33.91 -48.18
C THR A 12 -49.82 -33.84 -46.97
N LYS A 13 -48.78 -32.99 -47.04
CA LYS A 13 -48.13 -32.54 -45.80
C LYS A 13 -49.08 -31.55 -45.12
N ARG A 14 -49.78 -32.02 -44.09
CA ARG A 14 -50.45 -31.17 -43.10
C ARG A 14 -49.41 -30.24 -42.47
N SER A 15 -49.73 -28.96 -42.46
CA SER A 15 -48.95 -27.89 -41.86
C SER A 15 -48.82 -28.10 -40.35
N HIS A 16 -47.58 -28.22 -39.85
CA HIS A 16 -47.30 -27.96 -38.44
C HIS A 16 -47.53 -26.47 -38.14
N PRO A 17 -48.00 -26.12 -36.93
CA PRO A 17 -48.27 -24.74 -36.58
C PRO A 17 -46.97 -23.94 -36.64
N ARG A 18 -46.88 -23.03 -37.62
CA ARG A 18 -45.88 -21.98 -37.62
C ARG A 18 -46.17 -21.10 -36.41
N GLY A 19 -45.41 -21.27 -35.33
CA GLY A 19 -45.22 -20.18 -34.38
C GLY A 19 -44.78 -18.97 -35.20
N ALA A 20 -45.44 -17.83 -35.01
CA ALA A 20 -45.06 -16.61 -35.70
C ALA A 20 -43.54 -16.40 -35.49
N PRO A 21 -42.76 -16.12 -36.55
CA PRO A 21 -41.38 -15.70 -36.35
C PRO A 21 -41.43 -14.49 -35.41
N VAL A 22 -40.72 -14.59 -34.29
CA VAL A 22 -40.45 -13.42 -33.47
C VAL A 22 -39.87 -12.38 -34.43
N PRO A 23 -40.47 -11.19 -34.56
CA PRO A 23 -39.91 -10.18 -35.45
C PRO A 23 -38.52 -9.87 -34.91
N VAL A 24 -37.49 -10.31 -35.64
CA VAL A 24 -36.14 -9.79 -35.46
C VAL A 24 -36.27 -8.34 -35.88
N PRO A 25 -36.14 -7.36 -34.97
CA PRO A 25 -36.19 -5.98 -35.38
C PRO A 25 -35.02 -5.79 -36.35
N HIS A 26 -35.34 -5.52 -37.61
CA HIS A 26 -34.41 -4.89 -38.53
C HIS A 26 -34.19 -3.47 -37.99
N VAL A 27 -33.30 -3.37 -37.00
CA VAL A 27 -32.77 -2.09 -36.56
C VAL A 27 -31.77 -1.72 -37.64
N GLU A 28 -32.11 -0.76 -38.49
CA GLU A 28 -31.10 0.00 -39.22
C GLU A 28 -30.08 0.48 -38.19
N TRP A 29 -28.85 0.00 -38.34
CA TRP A 29 -27.75 0.28 -37.43
C TRP A 29 -27.43 1.77 -37.52
N ARG A 30 -28.04 2.55 -36.64
CA ARG A 30 -27.55 3.88 -36.30
C ARG A 30 -26.62 3.67 -35.13
N ALA A 31 -25.32 3.77 -35.39
CA ALA A 31 -24.34 4.06 -34.36
C ALA A 31 -24.75 5.39 -33.70
N SER A 32 -25.58 5.32 -32.68
CA SER A 32 -25.44 6.24 -31.56
C SER A 32 -24.17 5.80 -30.85
N SER A 33 -23.01 6.18 -31.39
CA SER A 33 -21.73 6.03 -30.70
C SER A 33 -21.91 6.65 -29.33
N PRO A 34 -21.71 5.92 -28.22
CA PRO A 34 -21.41 6.57 -26.98
C PRO A 34 -20.13 7.41 -27.19
N GLU A 35 -19.96 8.41 -26.35
CA GLU A 35 -18.68 9.04 -26.08
C GLU A 35 -17.56 7.98 -26.11
N ASP A 36 -16.52 8.21 -26.92
CA ASP A 36 -15.27 7.42 -27.02
C ASP A 36 -15.24 6.03 -26.33
N VAL A 37 -15.30 4.93 -27.10
CA VAL A 37 -15.29 3.54 -26.58
C VAL A 37 -13.91 3.00 -26.20
N ARG A 38 -12.83 3.77 -26.41
CA ARG A 38 -11.44 3.35 -26.09
C ARG A 38 -11.20 3.04 -24.60
N PRO A 39 -11.77 3.79 -23.64
CA PRO A 39 -11.67 3.45 -22.22
C PRO A 39 -12.32 2.11 -21.87
N MET A 40 -13.40 1.73 -22.56
CA MET A 40 -14.04 0.42 -22.41
C MET A 40 -13.12 -0.69 -22.91
N ALA A 41 -12.60 -0.55 -24.13
CA ALA A 41 -11.66 -1.49 -24.71
C ALA A 41 -10.41 -1.67 -23.83
N ALA A 42 -9.89 -0.58 -23.25
CA ALA A 42 -8.78 -0.62 -22.31
C ALA A 42 -9.07 -1.45 -21.05
N ARG A 43 -10.29 -1.35 -20.50
CA ARG A 43 -10.72 -2.17 -19.34
C ARG A 43 -10.89 -3.64 -19.73
N LEU A 44 -11.58 -3.89 -20.84
CA LEU A 44 -11.81 -5.24 -21.35
C LEU A 44 -10.48 -5.97 -21.56
N LEU A 45 -9.47 -5.30 -22.13
CA LEU A 45 -8.11 -5.84 -22.34
C LEU A 45 -7.54 -6.54 -21.12
N ASN A 46 -7.75 -5.97 -19.92
CA ASN A 46 -7.33 -6.64 -18.70
C ASN A 46 -8.28 -7.77 -18.31
N GLU A 47 -9.58 -7.47 -18.26
CA GLU A 47 -10.60 -8.32 -17.65
C GLU A 47 -10.85 -9.64 -18.40
N LEU A 48 -10.82 -9.64 -19.73
CA LEU A 48 -11.10 -10.84 -20.52
C LEU A 48 -9.82 -11.59 -20.92
N SER A 49 -8.66 -11.20 -20.39
CA SER A 49 -7.40 -11.79 -20.79
C SER A 49 -7.24 -13.19 -20.21
N PRO A 50 -6.76 -14.18 -20.98
CA PRO A 50 -6.51 -15.52 -20.45
C PRO A 50 -5.67 -15.50 -19.17
N TRP A 51 -4.62 -14.67 -19.14
CA TRP A 51 -3.75 -14.51 -17.96
C TRP A 51 -4.47 -13.96 -16.72
N TRP A 52 -5.35 -12.96 -16.89
CA TRP A 52 -6.06 -12.38 -15.76
C TRP A 52 -7.22 -13.26 -15.32
N MET A 53 -7.93 -13.87 -16.27
CA MET A 53 -8.98 -14.84 -16.00
C MET A 53 -8.44 -16.01 -15.16
N ASP A 54 -7.19 -16.44 -15.36
CA ASP A 54 -6.50 -17.46 -14.53
C ASP A 54 -6.42 -17.09 -13.04
N ARG A 55 -6.66 -15.83 -12.71
CA ARG A 55 -6.61 -15.27 -11.35
C ARG A 55 -7.98 -14.83 -10.83
N LEU A 56 -9.01 -14.83 -11.68
CA LEU A 56 -10.37 -14.41 -11.32
C LEU A 56 -11.21 -15.63 -10.94
N ASP A 57 -11.84 -15.58 -9.76
CA ASP A 57 -12.85 -16.56 -9.34
C ASP A 57 -14.26 -16.09 -9.75
N THR A 58 -14.49 -15.96 -11.06
CA THR A 58 -15.80 -15.55 -11.60
C THR A 58 -16.38 -16.62 -12.54
N PRO A 59 -17.71 -16.77 -12.62
CA PRO A 59 -18.35 -17.70 -13.55
C PRO A 59 -17.94 -17.46 -15.01
N LEU A 60 -17.79 -16.19 -15.41
CA LEU A 60 -17.35 -15.82 -16.75
C LEU A 60 -15.91 -16.27 -17.03
N ALA A 61 -14.98 -16.03 -16.09
CA ALA A 61 -13.58 -16.43 -16.24
C ALA A 61 -13.47 -17.95 -16.45
N HIS A 62 -14.15 -18.74 -15.62
CA HIS A 62 -14.19 -20.20 -15.76
C HIS A 62 -14.80 -20.65 -17.10
N ALA A 63 -15.91 -20.02 -17.52
CA ALA A 63 -16.58 -20.36 -18.78
C ALA A 63 -15.74 -20.05 -20.01
N LEU A 64 -15.03 -18.93 -20.02
CA LEU A 64 -14.16 -18.52 -21.13
C LEU A 64 -12.87 -19.35 -21.17
N GLN A 65 -12.26 -19.66 -20.02
CA GLN A 65 -11.10 -20.54 -19.94
C GLN A 65 -11.40 -21.94 -20.49
N ALA A 66 -12.55 -22.50 -20.14
CA ALA A 66 -12.97 -23.81 -20.62
C ALA A 66 -13.16 -23.86 -22.15
N ARG A 67 -13.28 -22.70 -22.82
CA ARG A 67 -13.61 -22.56 -24.24
C ARG A 67 -12.53 -21.79 -25.02
N LEU A 68 -11.30 -21.75 -24.52
CA LEU A 68 -10.18 -21.12 -25.23
C LEU A 68 -9.98 -21.77 -26.62
N GLY A 69 -9.88 -20.93 -27.65
CA GLY A 69 -9.80 -21.38 -29.05
C GLY A 69 -11.15 -21.74 -29.68
N GLU A 70 -12.25 -21.68 -28.93
CA GLU A 70 -13.60 -21.86 -29.47
C GLU A 70 -14.32 -20.51 -29.68
N PRO A 71 -15.24 -20.41 -30.66
CA PRO A 71 -16.10 -19.24 -30.81
C PRO A 71 -17.06 -19.08 -29.63
N VAL A 72 -16.99 -17.93 -28.96
CA VAL A 72 -17.92 -17.53 -27.90
C VAL A 72 -18.76 -16.35 -28.39
N HIS A 73 -20.09 -16.45 -28.19
CA HIS A 73 -21.01 -15.40 -28.60
C HIS A 73 -20.92 -14.21 -27.63
N LEU A 74 -20.75 -12.99 -28.15
CA LEU A 74 -20.55 -11.78 -27.35
C LEU A 74 -21.69 -11.51 -26.36
N ALA A 75 -22.94 -11.89 -26.70
CA ALA A 75 -24.07 -11.78 -25.76
C ALA A 75 -23.92 -12.62 -24.48
N GLN A 76 -23.16 -13.72 -24.49
CA GLN A 76 -22.89 -14.49 -23.27
C GLN A 76 -22.03 -13.70 -22.29
N ILE A 77 -21.16 -12.82 -22.81
CA ILE A 77 -20.25 -11.98 -22.05
C ILE A 77 -20.98 -10.73 -21.56
N ALA A 78 -21.71 -10.05 -22.43
CA ALA A 78 -22.48 -8.85 -22.06
C ALA A 78 -23.56 -9.11 -20.99
N ASN A 79 -24.04 -10.37 -20.88
CA ASN A 79 -25.01 -10.76 -19.85
C ASN A 79 -24.38 -11.09 -18.49
N ASP A 80 -23.06 -11.08 -18.37
CA ASP A 80 -22.38 -11.37 -17.11
C ASP A 80 -22.38 -10.14 -16.17
N ALA A 81 -22.66 -10.38 -14.89
CA ALA A 81 -22.75 -9.32 -13.89
C ALA A 81 -21.40 -8.59 -13.67
N HIS A 82 -20.26 -9.29 -13.86
CA HIS A 82 -18.93 -8.69 -13.79
C HIS A 82 -18.72 -7.68 -14.91
N MET A 83 -19.20 -7.99 -16.13
CA MET A 83 -19.08 -7.09 -17.28
C MET A 83 -19.90 -5.81 -17.10
N GLN A 84 -21.08 -5.91 -16.49
CA GLN A 84 -21.88 -4.73 -16.16
C GLN A 84 -21.18 -3.85 -15.12
N ALA A 85 -20.53 -4.45 -14.11
CA ALA A 85 -19.84 -3.73 -13.05
C ALA A 85 -18.64 -2.90 -13.56
N ILE A 86 -17.97 -3.35 -14.63
CA ILE A 86 -16.84 -2.62 -15.24
C ILE A 86 -17.27 -1.58 -16.28
N GLY A 87 -18.57 -1.46 -16.55
CA GLY A 87 -19.18 -0.45 -17.44
C GLY A 87 -19.73 -0.99 -18.76
N CYS A 88 -19.52 -2.27 -19.08
CA CYS A 88 -20.05 -2.90 -20.30
C CYS A 88 -21.51 -3.33 -20.05
N ALA A 89 -22.43 -2.36 -20.12
CA ALA A 89 -23.82 -2.55 -19.73
C ALA A 89 -24.68 -3.23 -20.82
N SER A 90 -24.22 -3.24 -22.07
CA SER A 90 -24.98 -3.78 -23.19
C SER A 90 -24.11 -4.54 -24.20
N LEU A 91 -24.78 -5.36 -25.01
CA LEU A 91 -24.17 -6.01 -26.17
C LEU A 91 -23.63 -4.97 -27.18
N ALA A 92 -24.27 -3.80 -27.29
CA ALA A 92 -23.83 -2.74 -28.19
C ALA A 92 -22.47 -2.16 -27.75
N ASP A 93 -22.26 -1.97 -26.44
CA ASP A 93 -20.99 -1.51 -25.89
C ASP A 93 -19.86 -2.49 -26.18
N LEU A 94 -20.12 -3.79 -25.98
CA LEU A 94 -19.16 -4.85 -26.26
C LEU A 94 -18.83 -4.92 -27.75
N CYS A 95 -19.83 -4.90 -28.62
CA CYS A 95 -19.63 -4.90 -30.08
C CYS A 95 -18.87 -3.65 -30.57
N ALA A 96 -19.00 -2.51 -29.90
CA ALA A 96 -18.25 -1.30 -30.23
C ALA A 96 -16.79 -1.34 -29.75
N ALA A 97 -16.51 -2.03 -28.63
CA ALA A 97 -15.18 -2.14 -28.06
C ALA A 97 -14.32 -3.26 -28.69
N VAL A 98 -14.93 -4.39 -29.05
CA VAL A 98 -14.25 -5.59 -29.61
C VAL A 98 -13.36 -5.33 -30.84
N PRO A 99 -13.71 -4.45 -31.81
CA PRO A 99 -12.84 -4.16 -32.95
C PRO A 99 -11.44 -3.65 -32.56
N TRP A 100 -11.33 -2.90 -31.46
CA TRP A 100 -10.04 -2.44 -30.93
C TRP A 100 -9.17 -3.60 -30.41
N LEU A 101 -9.83 -4.64 -29.91
CA LEU A 101 -9.21 -5.83 -29.34
C LEU A 101 -8.77 -6.80 -30.45
N PHE A 102 -9.53 -6.88 -31.55
CA PHE A 102 -9.11 -7.57 -32.78
C PHE A 102 -7.85 -6.95 -33.39
N ALA A 103 -7.73 -5.62 -33.39
CA ALA A 103 -6.54 -4.93 -33.91
C ALA A 103 -5.26 -5.30 -33.13
N LEU A 104 -5.41 -5.61 -31.84
CA LEU A 104 -4.33 -6.12 -30.99
C LEU A 104 -4.11 -7.64 -31.10
N ARG A 105 -4.88 -8.33 -31.96
CA ARG A 105 -4.91 -9.80 -32.13
C ARG A 105 -5.14 -10.58 -30.84
N TRP A 106 -5.65 -9.89 -29.82
CA TRP A 106 -6.01 -10.48 -28.54
C TRP A 106 -7.29 -11.33 -28.67
N LEU A 107 -8.15 -10.95 -29.62
CA LEU A 107 -9.31 -11.72 -30.05
C LEU A 107 -9.25 -11.93 -31.58
N GLN A 108 -9.84 -13.03 -32.06
CA GLN A 108 -10.08 -13.24 -33.48
C GLN A 108 -11.60 -13.19 -33.77
N PRO A 109 -12.02 -12.67 -34.93
CA PRO A 109 -13.41 -12.77 -35.35
C PRO A 109 -13.80 -14.24 -35.51
N GLY A 110 -14.96 -14.61 -34.98
CA GLY A 110 -15.53 -15.94 -35.16
C GLY A 110 -16.20 -16.11 -36.54
N PRO A 111 -16.94 -17.22 -36.74
CA PRO A 111 -17.75 -17.49 -37.92
C PRO A 111 -18.65 -16.31 -38.34
N ASP A 112 -19.19 -15.60 -37.34
CA ASP A 112 -20.00 -14.39 -37.50
C ASP A 112 -19.42 -13.24 -36.64
N THR A 113 -19.71 -11.99 -36.99
CA THR A 113 -19.21 -10.78 -36.28
C THR A 113 -19.62 -10.68 -34.81
N MET A 114 -20.60 -11.49 -34.38
CA MET A 114 -21.11 -11.57 -33.01
C MET A 114 -20.43 -12.67 -32.18
N GLN A 115 -19.45 -13.36 -32.76
CA GLN A 115 -18.64 -14.35 -32.09
C GLN A 115 -17.19 -13.89 -32.08
N ALA A 116 -16.50 -14.15 -30.97
CA ALA A 116 -15.06 -13.93 -30.85
C ALA A 116 -14.40 -15.22 -30.39
N ILE A 117 -13.20 -15.46 -30.90
CA ILE A 117 -12.34 -16.56 -30.50
C ILE A 117 -11.20 -15.95 -29.69
N TRP A 118 -11.08 -16.37 -28.43
CA TRP A 118 -9.94 -16.01 -27.61
C TRP A 118 -8.73 -16.81 -28.10
N THR A 119 -7.65 -16.11 -28.43
CA THR A 119 -6.41 -16.78 -28.86
C THR A 119 -5.97 -17.75 -27.78
N GLN A 120 -5.63 -18.97 -28.20
CA GLN A 120 -5.15 -20.02 -27.30
C GLN A 120 -4.02 -19.49 -26.42
N ALA A 121 -4.11 -19.76 -25.12
CA ALA A 121 -3.02 -19.52 -24.20
C ALA A 121 -1.89 -20.51 -24.56
N GLY A 122 -0.99 -20.09 -25.46
CA GLY A 122 0.35 -20.67 -25.49
C GLY A 122 1.05 -20.40 -24.15
N PRO A 123 2.26 -20.94 -23.94
CA PRO A 123 3.10 -20.44 -22.85
C PRO A 123 3.22 -18.92 -23.04
N TYR A 124 2.86 -18.12 -22.05
CA TYR A 124 2.99 -16.65 -22.09
C TYR A 124 4.11 -16.20 -21.16
N ALA A 125 4.69 -15.04 -21.45
CA ALA A 125 5.73 -14.42 -20.65
C ALA A 125 5.23 -13.09 -20.08
N VAL A 126 5.69 -12.79 -18.86
CA VAL A 126 5.38 -11.56 -18.16
C VAL A 126 6.57 -10.61 -18.26
N LEU A 127 6.33 -9.44 -18.86
CA LEU A 127 7.30 -8.39 -19.10
C LEU A 127 6.91 -7.14 -18.31
N PHE A 128 7.86 -6.58 -17.58
CA PHE A 128 7.67 -5.29 -16.92
C PHE A 128 8.35 -4.21 -17.74
N LEU A 129 7.63 -3.12 -18.01
CA LEU A 129 8.07 -2.01 -18.82
C LEU A 129 8.17 -0.74 -17.99
N GLU A 130 9.35 -0.15 -17.91
CA GLU A 130 9.55 1.15 -17.30
C GLU A 130 8.89 2.24 -18.14
N HIS A 131 8.14 3.14 -17.50
CA HIS A 131 7.72 4.42 -18.05
C HIS A 131 6.78 4.43 -19.28
N VAL A 132 6.32 3.29 -19.79
CA VAL A 132 5.38 3.26 -20.94
C VAL A 132 4.06 3.97 -20.61
N VAL A 133 3.58 3.88 -19.37
CA VAL A 133 2.35 4.56 -18.89
C VAL A 133 2.56 6.06 -18.68
N SER A 134 3.81 6.55 -18.69
CA SER A 134 4.07 7.98 -18.54
C SER A 134 3.63 8.81 -19.75
N GLN A 135 3.51 8.15 -20.91
CA GLN A 135 3.16 8.73 -22.20
C GLN A 135 1.78 8.30 -22.71
N ALA A 136 1.34 7.10 -22.31
CA ALA A 136 0.03 6.54 -22.65
C ALA A 136 -1.02 6.85 -21.57
N ALA A 137 -2.20 7.29 -21.98
CA ALA A 137 -3.31 7.67 -21.10
C ALA A 137 -4.12 6.49 -20.57
N ASP A 138 -4.05 5.30 -21.21
CA ASP A 138 -4.82 4.11 -20.85
C ASP A 138 -4.15 2.79 -21.32
N ALA A 139 -4.68 1.64 -20.85
CA ALA A 139 -4.14 0.31 -21.15
C ALA A 139 -4.16 -0.06 -22.64
N LEU A 140 -5.13 0.45 -23.41
CA LEU A 140 -5.22 0.22 -24.85
C LEU A 140 -4.08 0.94 -25.57
N GLN A 141 -3.78 2.19 -25.19
CA GLN A 141 -2.65 2.94 -25.72
C GLN A 141 -1.32 2.27 -25.36
N VAL A 142 -1.16 1.78 -24.13
CA VAL A 142 0.04 1.02 -23.73
C VAL A 142 0.21 -0.22 -24.61
N ALA A 143 -0.87 -0.97 -24.86
CA ALA A 143 -0.81 -2.15 -25.72
C ALA A 143 -0.43 -1.80 -27.16
N LEU A 144 -0.97 -0.71 -27.72
CA LEU A 144 -0.59 -0.22 -29.05
C LEU A 144 0.90 0.17 -29.11
N VAL A 145 1.44 0.79 -28.06
CA VAL A 145 2.87 1.11 -27.95
C VAL A 145 3.70 -0.17 -27.93
N VAL A 146 3.33 -1.17 -27.11
CA VAL A 146 4.04 -2.47 -27.07
C VAL A 146 4.01 -3.19 -28.42
N GLN A 147 2.85 -3.20 -29.09
CA GLN A 147 2.71 -3.78 -30.42
C GLN A 147 3.62 -3.06 -31.44
N SER A 148 3.68 -1.74 -31.37
CA SER A 148 4.52 -0.91 -32.25
C SER A 148 6.00 -1.13 -31.98
N LEU A 149 6.42 -1.21 -30.71
CA LEU A 149 7.79 -1.50 -30.31
C LEU A 149 8.24 -2.87 -30.82
N ALA A 150 7.43 -3.91 -30.63
CA ALA A 150 7.77 -5.26 -31.09
C ALA A 150 7.97 -5.30 -32.61
N ARG A 151 7.05 -4.69 -33.38
CA ARG A 151 7.13 -4.63 -34.85
C ARG A 151 8.28 -3.76 -35.36
N ALA A 152 8.63 -2.69 -34.63
CA ALA A 152 9.77 -1.85 -34.99
C ALA A 152 11.11 -2.56 -34.80
N VAL A 153 11.19 -3.43 -33.80
CA VAL A 153 12.39 -4.26 -33.56
C VAL A 153 12.46 -5.42 -34.54
N ASN A 154 11.33 -6.07 -34.83
CA ASN A 154 11.24 -7.18 -35.77
C ASN A 154 9.86 -7.16 -36.45
N ASP A 155 9.85 -6.85 -37.74
CA ASP A 155 8.65 -6.68 -38.56
C ASP A 155 7.84 -7.98 -38.74
N ARG A 156 8.46 -9.13 -38.46
CA ARG A 156 7.81 -10.45 -38.46
C ARG A 156 7.12 -10.79 -37.16
N LEU A 157 7.35 -10.03 -36.09
CA LEU A 157 6.64 -10.23 -34.83
C LEU A 157 5.20 -9.76 -34.98
N ASP A 158 4.29 -10.61 -34.52
CA ASP A 158 2.87 -10.28 -34.44
C ASP A 158 2.38 -10.55 -33.02
N PRO A 159 2.71 -9.65 -32.09
CA PRO A 159 2.61 -9.92 -30.66
C PRO A 159 1.16 -10.08 -30.24
N VAL A 160 0.89 -11.09 -29.43
CA VAL A 160 -0.41 -11.23 -28.75
C VAL A 160 -0.27 -10.64 -27.35
N ILE A 161 -0.93 -9.52 -27.11
CA ILE A 161 -0.91 -8.83 -25.83
C ILE A 161 -2.13 -9.29 -25.05
N TYR A 162 -1.87 -10.03 -23.96
CA TYR A 162 -2.92 -10.58 -23.14
C TYR A 162 -3.38 -9.56 -22.10
N ALA A 163 -2.51 -8.90 -21.33
CA ALA A 163 -2.91 -7.99 -20.24
C ALA A 163 -1.92 -6.82 -20.03
N VAL A 164 -2.37 -5.71 -19.42
CA VAL A 164 -1.59 -4.49 -19.10
C VAL A 164 -1.99 -3.84 -17.74
N ILE A 165 -1.11 -3.76 -16.73
CA ILE A 165 -1.45 -3.29 -15.34
C ILE A 165 -0.42 -2.20 -14.87
N PRO A 166 -0.74 -1.03 -14.22
CA PRO A 166 -1.27 -0.92 -12.82
C PRO A 166 -2.18 0.31 -12.45
N PRO A 167 -2.99 0.25 -11.35
CA PRO A 167 -2.51 0.40 -9.96
C PRO A 167 -3.07 -0.64 -8.95
N TYR A 168 -2.19 -1.12 -8.06
CA TYR A 168 -2.42 -2.08 -6.96
C TYR A 168 -2.61 -3.54 -7.39
N ALA A 169 -1.59 -4.11 -8.02
CA ALA A 169 -1.66 -5.50 -8.44
C ALA A 169 -1.71 -6.53 -7.31
N ASP A 170 -1.49 -6.22 -6.01
CA ASP A 170 -1.42 -7.28 -4.98
C ASP A 170 -1.86 -6.97 -3.51
N GLU A 171 -2.36 -5.79 -3.08
CA GLU A 171 -2.86 -5.61 -1.69
C GLU A 171 -3.97 -4.55 -1.55
N GLU A 172 -4.84 -4.67 -0.52
CA GLU A 172 -5.70 -3.58 0.00
C GLU A 172 -4.91 -2.25 0.05
N PRO A 173 -5.57 -1.10 -0.19
CA PRO A 173 -4.91 0.17 -0.46
C PRO A 173 -4.11 0.65 0.75
N ARG A 174 -2.82 0.30 0.79
CA ARG A 174 -1.85 1.11 1.52
C ARG A 174 -1.66 2.38 0.72
N ARG A 175 -1.92 3.52 1.38
CA ARG A 175 -1.66 4.83 0.81
C ARG A 175 -0.19 4.86 0.35
N PRO A 176 0.07 5.14 -0.94
CA PRO A 176 1.44 5.35 -1.38
C PRO A 176 2.03 6.54 -0.60
N PRO A 177 3.35 6.58 -0.34
CA PRO A 177 3.98 7.83 0.09
C PRO A 177 3.63 8.89 -0.96
N ALA A 178 3.25 10.09 -0.52
CA ALA A 178 2.73 11.19 -1.36
C ALA A 178 3.70 11.69 -2.45
N VAL A 179 4.85 11.02 -2.66
CA VAL A 179 5.96 11.42 -3.52
C VAL A 179 6.35 10.32 -4.53
N VAL A 180 5.75 9.12 -4.50
CA VAL A 180 6.15 8.04 -5.42
C VAL A 180 5.38 8.14 -6.74
N ARG A 181 6.09 8.58 -7.79
CA ARG A 181 5.65 8.53 -9.20
C ARG A 181 5.82 7.14 -9.81
N THR A 182 5.25 6.08 -9.25
CA THR A 182 5.41 4.73 -9.84
C THR A 182 4.59 4.61 -11.13
N ARG A 183 5.26 4.35 -12.25
CA ARG A 183 4.72 4.29 -13.62
C ARG A 183 5.42 3.19 -14.45
N ASP A 184 5.26 1.93 -14.08
CA ASP A 184 5.86 0.83 -14.85
C ASP A 184 4.79 -0.22 -15.18
N ALA A 185 4.60 -0.48 -16.47
CA ALA A 185 3.52 -1.30 -17.01
C ALA A 185 3.89 -2.78 -16.94
N LEU A 186 3.06 -3.58 -16.29
CA LEU A 186 3.12 -5.03 -16.34
C LEU A 186 2.34 -5.51 -17.57
N VAL A 187 3.02 -6.18 -18.50
CA VAL A 187 2.43 -6.65 -19.76
C VAL A 187 2.63 -8.15 -19.90
N VAL A 188 1.59 -8.85 -20.33
CA VAL A 188 1.66 -10.28 -20.66
C VAL A 188 1.65 -10.44 -22.17
N VAL A 189 2.71 -11.04 -22.70
CA VAL A 189 2.91 -11.24 -24.14
C VAL A 189 3.31 -12.68 -24.42
N ASP A 190 3.31 -13.09 -25.68
CA ASP A 190 3.90 -14.37 -26.08
C ASP A 190 5.44 -14.40 -25.83
N PRO A 191 6.06 -15.58 -25.67
CA PRO A 191 7.45 -15.69 -25.24
C PRO A 191 8.42 -15.13 -26.27
N ALA A 192 8.14 -15.28 -27.57
CA ALA A 192 9.01 -14.80 -28.63
C ALA A 192 9.07 -13.27 -28.65
N THR A 193 7.92 -12.61 -28.47
CA THR A 193 7.84 -11.16 -28.28
C THR A 193 8.58 -10.72 -27.02
N ALA A 194 8.36 -11.39 -25.87
CA ALA A 194 9.03 -11.03 -24.62
C ALA A 194 10.56 -11.11 -24.74
N GLU A 195 11.10 -12.21 -25.28
CA GLU A 195 12.53 -12.40 -25.48
C GLU A 195 13.13 -11.31 -26.38
N THR A 196 12.43 -10.97 -27.47
CA THR A 196 12.89 -9.94 -28.41
C THR A 196 12.93 -8.55 -27.76
N LEU A 197 11.88 -8.18 -27.03
CA LEU A 197 11.81 -6.89 -26.34
C LEU A 197 12.83 -6.78 -25.19
N LEU A 198 13.09 -7.86 -24.46
CA LEU A 198 14.12 -7.89 -23.41
C LEU A 198 15.53 -7.70 -23.98
N ALA A 199 15.80 -8.24 -25.17
CA ALA A 199 17.10 -8.09 -25.83
C ALA A 199 17.37 -6.65 -26.29
N HIS A 200 16.33 -5.92 -26.70
CA HIS A 200 16.46 -4.57 -27.28
C HIS A 200 16.26 -3.44 -26.27
N PHE A 201 15.53 -3.69 -25.18
CA PHE A 201 15.30 -2.66 -24.17
C PHE A 201 15.69 -3.17 -22.78
N PRO A 202 16.90 -3.71 -22.56
CA PRO A 202 17.25 -4.30 -21.28
C PRO A 202 17.28 -3.26 -20.15
N TRP A 203 16.78 -3.63 -18.97
CA TRP A 203 16.75 -2.76 -17.78
C TRP A 203 18.13 -2.24 -17.36
N ASP A 204 19.15 -3.08 -17.41
CA ASP A 204 20.47 -2.78 -16.82
C ASP A 204 21.33 -1.84 -17.69
N ARG A 205 20.84 -1.37 -18.84
CA ARG A 205 21.58 -0.51 -19.77
C ARG A 205 20.72 0.60 -20.33
N ALA A 206 21.37 1.65 -20.83
CA ALA A 206 20.68 2.61 -21.70
C ALA A 206 20.07 1.85 -22.89
N GLY A 207 18.87 2.27 -23.29
CA GLY A 207 18.10 1.63 -24.35
C GLY A 207 18.80 1.80 -25.69
N PHE A 208 18.28 1.13 -26.71
CA PHE A 208 18.78 1.33 -28.06
C PHE A 208 18.67 2.80 -28.47
N GLU A 209 19.75 3.32 -29.06
CA GLU A 209 19.81 4.69 -29.57
C GLU A 209 19.04 4.79 -30.90
N TRP A 210 17.73 4.98 -30.80
CA TRP A 210 16.91 5.38 -31.95
C TRP A 210 16.80 6.90 -32.06
N PRO A 211 16.68 7.46 -33.27
CA PRO A 211 16.41 8.88 -33.45
C PRO A 211 15.11 9.29 -32.73
N ALA A 212 15.07 10.47 -32.13
CA ALA A 212 13.89 10.98 -31.43
C ALA A 212 12.59 10.95 -32.28
N ARG A 213 12.69 11.12 -33.60
CA ARG A 213 11.54 10.99 -34.52
C ARG A 213 10.97 9.57 -34.57
N GLN A 214 11.83 8.56 -34.47
CA GLN A 214 11.41 7.16 -34.43
C GLN A 214 10.66 6.88 -33.13
N TRP A 215 11.18 7.32 -31.98
CA TRP A 215 10.49 7.24 -30.69
C TRP A 215 9.12 7.91 -30.72
N ALA A 216 9.05 9.15 -31.23
CA ALA A 216 7.80 9.89 -31.39
C ALA A 216 6.78 9.17 -32.30
N SER A 217 7.24 8.53 -33.38
CA SER A 217 6.36 7.78 -34.29
C SER A 217 5.76 6.52 -33.66
N LEU A 218 6.41 5.96 -32.65
CA LEU A 218 5.97 4.78 -31.91
C LEU A 218 5.09 5.12 -30.70
N GLY A 219 4.99 6.41 -30.36
CA GLY A 219 4.33 6.86 -29.12
C GLY A 219 5.06 6.39 -27.86
N ALA A 220 6.39 6.21 -27.94
CA ALA A 220 7.24 5.70 -26.88
C ALA A 220 8.39 6.67 -26.55
N ASP A 221 8.99 6.53 -25.37
CA ASP A 221 10.17 7.28 -24.95
C ASP A 221 11.46 6.51 -25.18
N GLU A 222 12.57 7.24 -25.31
CA GLU A 222 13.91 6.68 -25.20
C GLU A 222 14.23 6.11 -23.81
N SER A 223 13.37 6.36 -22.81
CA SER A 223 13.45 5.80 -21.46
C SER A 223 12.78 4.43 -21.30
N VAL A 224 12.11 3.89 -22.33
CA VAL A 224 11.45 2.57 -22.22
C VAL A 224 12.49 1.48 -21.95
N ARG A 225 12.32 0.77 -20.83
CA ARG A 225 13.15 -0.37 -20.42
C ARG A 225 12.29 -1.56 -20.05
N CYS A 226 12.85 -2.75 -20.16
CA CYS A 226 12.20 -4.04 -20.00
C CYS A 226 12.95 -4.88 -18.97
N ILE A 227 12.21 -5.56 -18.09
CA ILE A 227 12.77 -6.56 -17.18
C ILE A 227 11.89 -7.82 -17.12
N SER A 228 12.53 -8.98 -17.03
CA SER A 228 11.81 -10.25 -16.86
C SER A 228 11.23 -10.35 -15.46
N LYS A 229 10.09 -11.04 -15.32
CA LYS A 229 9.49 -11.31 -14.01
C LYS A 229 10.48 -11.95 -13.03
N ALA A 230 11.29 -12.92 -13.48
CA ALA A 230 12.26 -13.60 -12.63
C ALA A 230 13.32 -12.63 -12.07
N ARG A 231 13.80 -11.69 -12.89
CA ARG A 231 14.75 -10.67 -12.47
C ARG A 231 14.08 -9.66 -11.52
N TYR A 232 12.86 -9.23 -11.80
CA TYR A 232 12.08 -8.39 -10.88
C TYR A 232 11.90 -9.06 -9.50
N ASP A 233 11.50 -10.34 -9.48
CA ASP A 233 11.33 -11.10 -8.23
C ASP A 233 12.66 -11.26 -7.46
N ALA A 234 13.79 -11.34 -8.16
CA ALA A 234 15.11 -11.34 -7.54
C ALA A 234 15.43 -9.98 -6.90
N LEU A 235 15.27 -8.88 -7.63
CA LEU A 235 15.48 -7.52 -7.13
C LEU A 235 14.56 -7.18 -5.95
N ARG A 236 13.30 -7.60 -6.02
CA ARG A 236 12.34 -7.45 -4.91
C ARG A 236 12.83 -8.14 -3.64
N ARG A 237 13.34 -9.37 -3.75
CA ARG A 237 13.89 -10.11 -2.59
C ARG A 237 15.14 -9.44 -2.03
N GLU A 238 16.03 -8.97 -2.89
CA GLU A 238 17.23 -8.21 -2.50
C GLU A 238 16.85 -6.93 -1.74
N TYR A 239 15.91 -6.15 -2.26
CA TYR A 239 15.41 -4.94 -1.61
C TYR A 239 14.81 -5.23 -0.23
N VAL A 240 13.98 -6.27 -0.10
CA VAL A 240 13.40 -6.67 1.19
C VAL A 240 14.48 -7.07 2.20
N ALA A 241 15.53 -7.77 1.75
CA ALA A 241 16.65 -8.15 2.61
C ALA A 241 17.43 -6.91 3.08
N TRP A 242 17.80 -6.03 2.15
CA TRP A 242 18.50 -4.77 2.45
C TRP A 242 17.68 -3.88 3.41
N HIS A 243 16.37 -3.75 3.18
CA HIS A 243 15.49 -2.96 4.05
C HIS A 243 15.47 -3.50 5.49
N LYS A 244 15.40 -4.81 5.67
CA LYS A 244 15.47 -5.44 7.00
C LYS A 244 16.80 -5.15 7.69
N GLU A 245 17.91 -5.23 6.96
CA GLU A 245 19.23 -4.91 7.49
C GLU A 245 19.33 -3.45 7.93
N LEU A 246 18.88 -2.51 7.10
CA LEU A 246 18.87 -1.08 7.40
C LEU A 246 18.03 -0.77 8.66
N VAL A 247 16.84 -1.38 8.79
CA VAL A 247 16.00 -1.24 9.98
C VAL A 247 16.70 -1.79 11.22
N ALA A 248 17.38 -2.93 11.12
CA ALA A 248 18.14 -3.51 12.22
C ALA A 248 19.30 -2.62 12.65
N GLN A 249 20.08 -2.08 11.71
CA GLN A 249 21.18 -1.14 11.97
C GLN A 249 20.68 0.13 12.66
N ASN A 250 19.62 0.76 12.14
CA ASN A 250 19.03 1.96 12.72
C ASN A 250 18.47 1.73 14.13
N THR A 251 17.82 0.58 14.34
CA THR A 251 17.31 0.19 15.67
C THR A 251 18.46 -0.06 16.65
N GLY A 252 19.55 -0.69 16.20
CA GLY A 252 20.76 -0.90 17.00
C GLY A 252 21.42 0.41 17.41
N ALA A 253 21.62 1.32 16.45
CA ALA A 253 22.19 2.65 16.70
C ALA A 253 21.32 3.47 17.68
N ALA A 254 20.00 3.45 17.52
CA ALA A 254 19.07 4.13 18.43
C ALA A 254 19.14 3.55 19.86
N LYS A 255 19.27 2.23 20.00
CA LYS A 255 19.43 1.57 21.31
C LYS A 255 20.77 1.92 21.97
N ALA A 256 21.86 1.94 21.19
CA ALA A 256 23.19 2.32 21.69
C ALA A 256 23.22 3.78 22.17
N ALA A 257 22.69 4.72 21.37
CA ALA A 257 22.58 6.13 21.74
C ALA A 257 21.70 6.32 23.00
N ALA A 258 20.62 5.54 23.14
CA ALA A 258 19.79 5.57 24.35
C ALA A 258 20.51 5.00 25.59
N ALA A 259 21.41 4.03 25.43
CA ALA A 259 22.23 3.49 26.52
C ALA A 259 23.29 4.52 26.94
N GLU A 260 24.02 5.12 25.99
CA GLU A 260 25.01 6.16 26.25
C GLU A 260 24.39 7.39 26.91
N ALA A 261 23.19 7.82 26.49
CA ALA A 261 22.47 8.92 27.14
C ALA A 261 22.05 8.60 28.58
N ARG A 262 21.74 7.33 28.89
CA ARG A 262 21.43 6.88 30.26
C ARG A 262 22.69 6.89 31.13
N GLU A 263 23.80 6.40 30.63
CA GLU A 263 25.09 6.37 31.34
C GLU A 263 25.62 7.80 31.57
N ALA A 264 25.57 8.66 30.55
CA ALA A 264 25.96 10.07 30.66
C ALA A 264 25.03 10.86 31.61
N GLY A 265 23.73 10.54 31.63
CA GLY A 265 22.76 11.11 32.57
C GLY A 265 22.94 10.65 34.02
N GLN A 266 23.47 9.44 34.24
CA GLN A 266 23.82 8.93 35.56
C GLN A 266 25.13 9.51 36.10
N ALA A 267 26.08 9.86 35.23
CA ALA A 267 27.39 10.37 35.64
C ALA A 267 27.42 11.86 36.04
N LYS A 268 26.41 12.66 35.66
CA LYS A 268 26.52 14.15 35.71
C LYS A 268 25.69 14.91 36.76
N ASN A 269 24.88 14.29 37.60
CA ASN A 269 24.11 15.06 38.61
C ASN A 269 23.97 14.27 39.91
N SER A 270 24.22 14.92 41.05
CA SER A 270 23.71 14.43 42.33
C SER A 270 22.21 14.16 42.16
N ALA A 271 21.77 12.91 42.37
CA ALA A 271 20.50 12.36 41.89
C ALA A 271 19.21 13.04 42.45
N TYR A 272 19.37 14.12 43.20
CA TYR A 272 18.31 14.82 43.93
C TYR A 272 18.73 16.26 44.29
N PRO A 273 17.77 17.18 44.50
CA PRO A 273 18.06 18.55 44.95
C PRO A 273 18.75 18.58 46.31
N GLN A 274 19.85 19.34 46.42
CA GLN A 274 20.64 19.47 47.65
C GLN A 274 20.05 20.52 48.60
N HIS A 275 20.19 20.28 49.90
CA HIS A 275 19.79 21.20 50.98
C HIS A 275 18.32 21.66 50.97
N THR A 276 17.40 20.88 50.42
CA THR A 276 15.97 21.23 50.33
C THR A 276 15.09 20.55 51.38
N ILE A 277 15.66 19.68 52.22
CA ILE A 277 14.91 18.90 53.21
C ILE A 277 15.21 19.45 54.60
N VAL A 278 14.16 19.79 55.35
CA VAL A 278 14.23 20.21 56.75
C VAL A 278 13.74 19.08 57.63
N CYS A 279 14.56 18.63 58.58
CA CYS A 279 14.16 17.75 59.66
C CYS A 279 13.65 18.60 60.83
N LEU A 280 12.49 18.26 61.39
CA LEU A 280 11.95 18.93 62.57
C LEU A 280 11.43 17.92 63.59
N VAL A 281 11.47 18.28 64.87
CA VAL A 281 10.84 17.50 65.94
C VAL A 281 9.33 17.74 65.89
N ARG A 282 8.54 16.66 65.86
CA ARG A 282 7.08 16.74 65.84
C ARG A 282 6.49 16.55 67.24
N GLY A 283 5.34 17.15 67.47
CA GLY A 283 4.55 16.88 68.68
C GLY A 283 4.02 15.44 68.73
N PRO A 284 3.67 14.91 69.92
CA PRO A 284 3.00 13.62 70.02
C PRO A 284 1.70 13.68 69.21
N ASP A 285 1.50 12.69 68.34
CA ASP A 285 0.34 12.55 67.45
C ASP A 285 0.16 13.62 66.36
N GLU A 286 1.16 14.48 66.10
CA GLU A 286 1.11 15.40 64.95
C GLU A 286 1.11 14.63 63.61
N THR A 287 0.09 14.91 62.80
CA THR A 287 -0.09 14.38 61.44
C THR A 287 0.48 15.34 60.38
N ALA A 288 0.76 14.83 59.18
CA ALA A 288 1.30 15.64 58.09
C ALA A 288 0.43 16.87 57.73
N PRO A 289 -0.92 16.80 57.71
CA PRO A 289 -1.76 17.98 57.50
C PRO A 289 -1.63 19.04 58.61
N GLN A 290 -1.54 18.62 59.88
CA GLN A 290 -1.38 19.55 61.01
C GLN A 290 -0.03 20.26 60.97
N ILE A 291 1.04 19.53 60.67
CA ILE A 291 2.37 20.11 60.47
C ILE A 291 2.34 21.09 59.29
N LYS A 292 1.74 20.72 58.15
CA LYS A 292 1.64 21.60 56.99
C LYS A 292 0.86 22.89 57.30
N ALA A 293 -0.22 22.82 58.08
CA ALA A 293 -0.98 23.99 58.51
C ALA A 293 -0.16 24.91 59.44
N ARG A 294 0.57 24.32 60.40
CA ARG A 294 1.49 25.06 61.29
C ARG A 294 2.58 25.80 60.51
N LEU A 295 3.17 25.15 59.50
CA LEU A 295 4.21 25.76 58.67
C LEU A 295 3.65 26.84 57.73
N ALA A 296 2.41 26.71 57.27
CA ALA A 296 1.76 27.74 56.45
C ALA A 296 1.58 29.07 57.21
N GLY A 297 1.31 29.00 58.53
CA GLY A 297 1.22 30.18 59.41
C GLY A 297 2.55 30.94 59.59
N LEU A 298 3.69 30.30 59.30
CA LEU A 298 5.02 30.90 59.35
C LEU A 298 5.45 31.57 58.03
N GLY A 299 4.51 31.74 57.08
CA GLY A 299 4.81 32.35 55.77
C GLY A 299 5.54 31.41 54.80
N ALA A 300 5.66 30.12 55.12
CA ALA A 300 6.36 29.13 54.31
C ALA A 300 5.53 28.68 53.10
N LYS A 301 5.31 29.58 52.13
CA LYS A 301 4.65 29.26 50.85
C LYS A 301 5.43 28.26 49.97
N ALA A 302 6.61 27.83 50.41
CA ALA A 302 7.53 26.97 49.66
C ALA A 302 7.60 25.51 50.16
N VAL A 303 6.69 25.07 51.05
CA VAL A 303 6.62 23.67 51.51
C VAL A 303 5.86 22.81 50.49
N ASP A 304 6.58 21.93 49.81
CA ASP A 304 6.05 21.04 48.79
C ASP A 304 5.41 19.78 49.38
N TYR A 305 6.04 19.22 50.41
CA TYR A 305 5.70 17.92 50.94
C TYR A 305 6.14 17.79 52.40
N VAL A 306 5.36 17.08 53.19
CA VAL A 306 5.69 16.74 54.58
C VAL A 306 5.60 15.23 54.71
N ASP A 307 6.72 14.61 55.04
CA ASP A 307 6.85 13.19 55.30
C ASP A 307 6.83 12.96 56.81
N VAL A 308 5.85 12.19 57.27
CA VAL A 308 5.66 11.84 58.68
C VAL A 308 5.66 10.33 58.79
N THR A 309 6.70 9.77 59.39
CA THR A 309 6.72 8.36 59.75
C THR A 309 6.05 8.19 61.11
N ARG A 310 4.99 7.35 61.19
CA ARG A 310 4.13 7.18 62.37
C ARG A 310 4.88 6.91 63.69
N TYR A 311 6.08 6.34 63.63
CA TYR A 311 6.87 5.91 64.78
C TYR A 311 8.14 6.74 65.02
N LYS A 312 8.41 7.78 64.21
CA LYS A 312 9.57 8.66 64.43
C LYS A 312 9.13 9.94 65.16
N PRO A 313 9.96 10.45 66.09
CA PRO A 313 9.73 11.74 66.73
C PRO A 313 10.05 12.93 65.79
N THR A 314 10.52 12.65 64.58
CA THR A 314 10.88 13.65 63.58
C THR A 314 10.00 13.56 62.33
N ALA A 315 9.81 14.70 61.68
CA ALA A 315 9.18 14.83 60.37
C ALA A 315 10.16 15.48 59.39
N TYR A 316 10.06 15.11 58.11
CA TYR A 316 10.87 15.67 57.05
C TYR A 316 10.02 16.54 56.14
N VAL A 317 10.39 17.81 56.01
CA VAL A 317 9.70 18.79 55.19
C VAL A 317 10.53 19.07 53.96
N ARG A 318 9.99 18.80 52.78
CA ARG A 318 10.62 19.18 51.52
C ARG A 318 10.18 20.58 51.12
N CYS A 319 11.16 21.43 50.89
CA CYS A 319 10.98 22.77 50.36
C CYS A 319 11.35 22.82 48.87
N ALA A 320 10.76 23.76 48.14
CA ALA A 320 11.03 23.95 46.71
C ALA A 320 12.49 24.37 46.43
N THR A 321 13.12 25.10 47.35
CA THR A 321 14.50 25.61 47.20
C THR A 321 15.29 25.47 48.50
N ALA A 322 16.63 25.48 48.39
CA ALA A 322 17.52 25.45 49.56
C ALA A 322 17.37 26.72 50.43
N LYS A 323 17.14 27.88 49.81
CA LYS A 323 16.87 29.14 50.53
C LYS A 323 15.60 29.06 51.37
N ALA A 324 14.54 28.45 50.84
CA ALA A 324 13.31 28.23 51.58
C ALA A 324 13.49 27.24 52.75
N ALA A 325 14.24 26.16 52.54
CA ALA A 325 14.57 25.22 53.60
C ALA A 325 15.35 25.88 54.74
N GLN A 326 16.33 26.71 54.40
CA GLN A 326 17.14 27.44 55.37
C GLN A 326 16.29 28.44 56.18
N ALA A 327 15.47 29.27 55.51
CA ALA A 327 14.58 30.21 56.17
C ALA A 327 13.56 29.51 57.08
N LEU A 328 13.08 28.33 56.68
CA LEU A 328 12.15 27.53 57.48
C LEU A 328 12.81 26.97 58.74
N ALA A 329 14.04 26.46 58.61
CA ALA A 329 14.81 25.97 59.76
C ALA A 329 15.09 27.11 60.76
N GLU A 330 15.46 28.29 60.26
CA GLU A 330 15.69 29.48 61.10
C GLU A 330 14.42 29.94 61.83
N ALA A 331 13.28 29.98 61.14
CA ALA A 331 11.99 30.36 61.74
C ALA A 331 11.53 29.39 62.84
N LEU A 332 11.90 28.11 62.74
CA LEU A 332 11.57 27.07 63.72
C LEU A 332 12.59 26.99 64.89
N GLY A 333 13.73 27.66 64.78
CA GLY A 333 14.76 27.71 65.81
C GLY A 333 15.42 26.35 66.07
N THR A 334 15.77 26.07 67.33
CA THR A 334 16.56 24.89 67.74
C THR A 334 15.84 23.55 67.54
N GLY A 335 14.57 23.54 67.16
CA GLY A 335 13.78 22.35 66.90
C GLY A 335 13.85 21.81 65.46
N ALA A 336 14.59 22.46 64.56
CA ALA A 336 14.68 22.06 63.15
C ALA A 336 16.05 22.34 62.53
N TYR A 337 16.44 21.56 61.52
CA TYR A 337 17.66 21.78 60.74
C TYR A 337 17.53 21.25 59.31
N VAL A 338 18.35 21.79 58.41
CA VAL A 338 18.42 21.34 57.01
C VAL A 338 19.32 20.10 56.91
N LEU A 339 18.84 19.03 56.28
CA LEU A 339 19.63 17.82 56.04
C LEU A 339 20.82 18.12 55.11
N ARG A 340 21.97 17.52 55.43
CA ARG A 340 23.21 17.66 54.65
C ARG A 340 23.93 16.33 54.54
N GLY A 341 24.80 16.22 53.53
CA GLY A 341 25.73 15.09 53.38
C GLY A 341 25.03 13.74 53.30
N THR A 342 25.52 12.79 54.11
CA THR A 342 25.05 11.39 54.12
C THR A 342 23.59 11.26 54.55
N GLU A 343 23.14 12.03 55.53
CA GLU A 343 21.76 11.97 56.04
C GLU A 343 20.75 12.39 54.96
N GLN A 344 21.09 13.42 54.17
CA GLN A 344 20.29 13.82 53.02
C GLN A 344 20.27 12.73 51.94
N ALA A 345 21.41 12.09 51.68
CA ALA A 345 21.50 11.00 50.72
C ALA A 345 20.66 9.79 51.14
N ASP A 346 20.68 9.45 52.42
CA ASP A 346 19.92 8.34 53.00
C ASP A 346 18.41 8.60 52.93
N TYR A 347 17.97 9.83 53.22
CA TYR A 347 16.57 10.24 53.00
C TYR A 347 16.13 10.01 51.56
N TRP A 348 16.90 10.52 50.59
CA TRP A 348 16.53 10.39 49.18
C TRP A 348 16.57 8.94 48.68
N ARG A 349 17.47 8.09 49.19
CA ARG A 349 17.45 6.64 48.89
C ARG A 349 16.19 5.94 49.39
N ALA A 350 15.62 6.38 50.51
CA ALA A 350 14.37 5.82 51.05
C ALA A 350 13.10 6.29 50.30
N VAL A 351 13.18 7.38 49.54
CA VAL A 351 12.05 7.98 48.81
C VAL A 351 11.87 7.33 47.43
N PRO A 352 10.65 6.97 47.00
CA PRO A 352 10.42 6.36 45.68
C PRO A 352 10.90 7.22 44.50
N LEU A 353 11.45 6.58 43.46
CA LEU A 353 12.07 7.23 42.30
C LEU A 353 11.16 8.25 41.60
N ARG A 354 9.84 8.00 41.53
CA ARG A 354 8.85 8.94 40.97
C ARG A 354 8.83 10.29 41.71
N VAL A 355 9.06 10.26 43.02
CA VAL A 355 9.03 11.45 43.89
C VAL A 355 10.36 12.20 43.79
N GLN A 356 11.48 11.49 43.63
CA GLN A 356 12.79 12.08 43.32
C GLN A 356 12.74 12.87 41.99
N ASN A 357 12.19 12.24 40.95
CA ASN A 357 12.05 12.87 39.62
C ASN A 357 11.13 14.10 39.63
N SER A 358 10.03 14.06 40.39
CA SER A 358 9.13 15.21 40.54
C SER A 358 9.79 16.39 41.27
N ALA A 359 10.61 16.10 42.29
CA ALA A 359 11.36 17.14 42.99
C ALA A 359 12.42 17.78 42.11
N ARG A 360 13.13 16.97 41.30
CA ARG A 360 14.16 17.45 40.37
C ARG A 360 13.59 18.44 39.36
N ARG A 361 12.51 18.06 38.66
CA ARG A 361 11.85 18.93 37.66
C ARG A 361 11.41 20.28 38.24
N ARG A 362 10.93 20.30 39.48
CA ARG A 362 10.53 21.54 40.17
C ARG A 362 11.70 22.40 40.60
N SER A 363 12.79 21.79 41.04
CA SER A 363 14.03 22.53 41.35
C SER A 363 14.64 23.17 40.10
N GLU A 364 14.59 22.46 38.95
CA GLU A 364 15.04 22.97 37.65
C GLU A 364 14.16 24.15 37.19
N GLN A 365 12.83 24.07 37.37
CA GLN A 365 11.91 25.16 37.05
C GLN A 365 12.08 26.40 37.94
N SER A 366 12.40 26.22 39.22
CA SER A 366 12.53 27.31 40.19
C SER A 366 13.88 28.04 40.14
N GLN A 367 14.86 27.50 39.40
CA GLN A 367 16.16 28.17 39.14
C GLN A 367 16.12 29.10 37.92
N CYS A 368 15.11 28.96 37.04
CA CYS A 368 14.93 29.77 35.84
C CYS A 368 14.03 31.01 36.05
N THR A 369 13.58 31.24 37.28
CA THR A 369 12.75 32.38 37.72
C THR A 369 13.49 33.14 38.81
#